data_AF-A0A7S2IC78-F1
#
_entry.id   AF-A0A7S2IC78-F1
#
_cell.length_a   1.000
_cell.length_b   1.000
_cell.length_c   1.000
_cell.angle_alpha   90.00
_cell.angle_beta   90.00
_cell.angle_gamma   90.00
#
_symmetry.space_group_name_H-M   'P 1'
#
loop_
_entity.id
_entity.type
_entity.pdbx_description
1 polymer ?
#
loop_
_entity_poly.entity_id
_entity_poly.type
_entity_poly.pdbx_seq_one_letter_code
_entity_poly.pdbx_strand_id
1 'polypeptide(L)'
;GGASHRAALPAFHVKVEHAAGAIAALDVAQATYIERSSTGDVNVEERWYAHATRRSILMHEIFLSLPLDKPATMVSLHASASASGRDVNLSAVPAVAEQVFAVSGTNAVAEADNQTRVALVANAPCSLSSTAVTASAPPSCTTSLELTPGQSTALFFGTALVSSLYSADPTAEAIGELNAALADSHSLHEEHRAAWALRHARGRIEVAGDLHLAQAANASLYSLRSSIRSEVHHGLS
;
A
#
# COMPACT_ATOMS: atom_id res chain seq x y z
N GLY A 1 -14.69 16.20 -25.89
CA GLY A 1 -13.48 15.53 -25.39
C GLY A 1 -13.30 15.92 -23.94
N GLY A 2 -13.12 14.94 -23.05
CA GLY A 2 -12.75 15.24 -21.67
C GLY A 2 -11.32 15.79 -21.61
N ALA A 3 -11.01 16.57 -20.58
CA ALA A 3 -9.63 16.93 -20.28
C ALA A 3 -8.84 15.64 -19.95
N SER A 4 -7.60 15.55 -20.44
CA SER A 4 -6.67 14.48 -20.06
C SER A 4 -6.35 14.58 -18.57
N HIS A 5 -6.33 13.44 -17.88
CA HIS A 5 -6.05 13.34 -16.45
C HIS A 5 -5.45 11.98 -16.09
N ARG A 6 -4.77 11.89 -14.93
CA ARG A 6 -4.25 10.61 -14.42
C ARG A 6 -5.40 9.69 -14.02
N ALA A 7 -5.44 8.49 -14.59
CA ALA A 7 -6.45 7.50 -14.26
C ALA A 7 -6.41 7.12 -12.77
N ALA A 8 -7.55 7.20 -12.10
CA ALA A 8 -7.76 6.70 -10.75
C ALA A 8 -7.96 5.18 -10.78
N LEU A 9 -7.13 4.47 -10.03
CA LEU A 9 -7.21 3.02 -9.86
C LEU A 9 -8.01 2.67 -8.62
N PRO A 10 -8.72 1.53 -8.63
CA PRO A 10 -9.41 1.07 -7.44
C PRO A 10 -8.41 0.76 -6.33
N ALA A 11 -8.86 0.99 -5.09
CA ALA A 11 -8.03 0.74 -3.94
C ALA A 11 -8.21 -0.68 -3.41
N PHE A 12 -7.12 -1.21 -2.85
CA PHE A 12 -7.08 -2.43 -2.06
C PHE A 12 -6.74 -2.03 -0.63
N HIS A 13 -7.54 -2.50 0.33
CA HIS A 13 -7.32 -2.18 1.73
C HIS A 13 -7.56 -3.42 2.60
N VAL A 14 -6.65 -3.62 3.54
CA VAL A 14 -6.86 -4.47 4.71
C VAL A 14 -7.18 -3.57 5.90
N LYS A 15 -8.07 -3.98 6.79
CA LYS A 15 -8.42 -3.23 8.00
C LYS A 15 -8.57 -4.17 9.18
N VAL A 16 -8.19 -3.72 10.36
CA VAL A 16 -8.56 -4.36 11.61
C VAL A 16 -9.99 -3.93 11.97
N GLU A 17 -10.90 -4.89 12.14
CA GLU A 17 -12.29 -4.58 12.48
C GLU A 17 -12.41 -4.02 13.90
N HIS A 18 -13.39 -3.13 14.10
CA HIS A 18 -13.70 -2.50 15.38
C HIS A 18 -12.55 -1.68 16.01
N ALA A 19 -11.58 -1.26 15.21
CA ALA A 19 -10.57 -0.30 15.63
C ALA A 19 -11.23 1.03 16.02
N ALA A 20 -11.11 1.41 17.29
CA ALA A 20 -11.62 2.67 17.82
C ALA A 20 -10.47 3.64 18.14
N GLY A 21 -10.77 4.94 18.12
CA GLY A 21 -9.84 5.98 18.60
C GLY A 21 -8.60 6.19 17.73
N ALA A 22 -8.70 5.97 16.43
CA ALA A 22 -7.58 6.11 15.49
C ALA A 22 -6.94 7.49 15.55
N ILE A 23 -5.64 7.53 15.83
CA ILE A 23 -4.79 8.71 15.66
C ILE A 23 -3.91 8.45 14.44
N ALA A 24 -3.99 9.36 13.48
CA ALA A 24 -3.24 9.29 12.23
C ALA A 24 -2.16 10.37 12.17
N ALA A 25 -1.01 10.01 11.59
CA ALA A 25 0.09 10.93 11.32
C ALA A 25 0.80 10.56 10.02
N LEU A 26 1.36 11.56 9.36
CA LEU A 26 2.32 11.37 8.28
C LEU A 26 3.72 11.70 8.81
N ASP A 27 4.59 10.69 8.92
CA ASP A 27 6.00 10.91 9.19
C ASP A 27 6.69 11.35 7.88
N VAL A 28 6.82 12.66 7.71
CA VAL A 28 7.47 13.27 6.52
C VAL A 28 8.96 12.94 6.42
N ALA A 29 9.62 12.59 7.54
CA ALA A 29 11.02 12.21 7.56
C ALA A 29 11.24 10.77 7.10
N GLN A 30 10.20 9.93 7.18
CA GLN A 30 10.22 8.55 6.74
C GLN A 30 9.36 8.28 5.49
N ALA A 31 8.51 9.22 5.09
CA ALA A 31 7.49 9.06 4.05
C ALA A 31 6.49 7.93 4.32
N THR A 32 6.12 7.78 5.59
CA THR A 32 5.22 6.73 6.06
C THR A 32 3.98 7.35 6.69
N TYR A 33 2.81 6.93 6.22
CA TYR A 33 1.56 7.22 6.92
C TYR A 33 1.36 6.18 8.01
N ILE A 34 1.06 6.62 9.23
CA ILE A 34 0.96 5.78 10.42
C ILE A 34 -0.40 6.04 11.06
N GLU A 35 -1.11 4.96 11.39
CA GLU A 35 -2.32 5.01 12.18
C GLU A 35 -2.15 4.14 13.42
N ARG A 36 -2.59 4.66 14.57
CA ARG A 36 -2.60 3.91 15.83
C ARG A 36 -4.00 3.87 16.36
N SER A 37 -4.45 2.68 16.72
CA SER A 37 -5.80 2.43 17.22
C SER A 37 -5.77 1.28 18.21
N SER A 38 -6.95 0.93 18.74
CA SER A 38 -7.13 -0.24 19.58
C SER A 38 -8.41 -0.97 19.23
N THR A 39 -8.40 -2.30 19.32
CA THR A 39 -9.58 -3.15 19.21
C THR A 39 -9.66 -4.03 20.46
N GLY A 40 -10.62 -3.73 21.35
CA GLY A 40 -10.63 -4.30 22.70
C GLY A 40 -9.34 -3.97 23.46
N ASP A 41 -8.62 -5.02 23.90
CA ASP A 41 -7.35 -4.92 24.63
C ASP A 41 -6.11 -4.98 23.71
N VAL A 42 -6.30 -5.06 22.39
CA VAL A 42 -5.20 -5.15 21.42
C VAL A 42 -4.84 -3.76 20.92
N ASN A 43 -3.56 -3.40 21.04
CA ASN A 43 -3.02 -2.20 20.40
C ASN A 43 -2.70 -2.51 18.94
N VAL A 44 -3.11 -1.62 18.06
CA VAL A 44 -2.93 -1.73 16.61
C VAL A 44 -2.09 -0.54 16.14
N GLU A 45 -0.99 -0.81 15.46
CA GLU A 45 -0.26 0.19 14.68
C GLU A 45 -0.22 -0.25 13.22
N GLU A 46 -0.72 0.61 12.34
CA GLU A 46 -0.72 0.39 10.91
C GLU A 46 0.23 1.38 10.24
N ARG A 47 0.98 0.92 9.23
CA ARG A 47 1.90 1.75 8.45
C ARG A 47 1.67 1.54 6.96
N TRP A 48 1.62 2.64 6.22
CA TRP A 48 1.53 2.63 4.76
C TRP A 48 2.67 3.43 4.15
N TYR A 49 3.30 2.87 3.13
CA TYR A 49 4.33 3.57 2.36
C TYR A 49 4.38 3.06 0.92
N ALA A 50 4.49 3.99 -0.03
CA ALA A 50 4.88 3.67 -1.39
C ALA A 50 6.40 3.51 -1.41
N HIS A 51 6.90 2.33 -1.78
CA HIS A 51 8.31 2.02 -1.62
C HIS A 51 9.19 2.94 -2.49
N ALA A 52 10.24 3.54 -1.91
CA ALA A 52 10.97 4.64 -2.55
C ALA A 52 11.78 4.18 -3.78
N THR A 53 12.27 2.95 -3.77
CA THR A 53 13.03 2.32 -4.87
C THR A 53 12.24 1.27 -5.66
N ARG A 54 11.47 0.39 -5.00
CA ARG A 54 10.52 -0.55 -5.62
C ARG A 54 9.21 0.16 -6.03
N ARG A 55 9.25 0.94 -7.12
CA ARG A 55 8.22 1.94 -7.49
C ARG A 55 6.83 1.39 -7.79
N SER A 56 6.71 0.10 -8.08
CA SER A 56 5.43 -0.58 -8.30
C SER A 56 4.75 -0.97 -6.98
N ILE A 57 5.43 -0.87 -5.84
CA ILE A 57 4.97 -1.43 -4.56
C ILE A 57 4.43 -0.35 -3.61
N LEU A 58 3.21 -0.59 -3.13
CA LEU A 58 2.65 0.01 -1.93
C LEU A 58 2.60 -1.06 -0.84
N MET A 59 3.16 -0.77 0.33
CA MET A 59 3.11 -1.66 1.49
C MET A 59 2.14 -1.13 2.54
N HIS A 60 1.47 -2.06 3.20
CA HIS A 60 0.66 -1.89 4.40
C HIS A 60 1.12 -2.91 5.45
N GLU A 61 1.65 -2.42 6.56
CA GLU A 61 2.10 -3.23 7.68
C GLU A 61 1.13 -3.05 8.84
N ILE A 62 0.73 -4.14 9.49
CA ILE A 62 -0.13 -4.13 10.68
C ILE A 62 0.64 -4.79 11.82
N PHE A 63 0.90 -4.02 12.88
CA PHE A 63 1.49 -4.49 14.12
C PHE A 63 0.40 -4.60 15.17
N LEU A 64 0.21 -5.81 15.68
CA LEU A 64 -0.74 -6.12 16.74
C LEU A 64 0.04 -6.47 18.00
N SER A 65 -0.33 -5.90 19.14
CA SER A 65 0.25 -6.28 20.44
C SER A 65 -0.82 -6.40 21.50
N LEU A 66 -0.78 -7.52 22.23
CA LEU A 66 -1.66 -7.80 23.37
C LEU A 66 -0.84 -7.76 24.66
N PRO A 67 -1.14 -6.85 25.62
CA PRO A 67 -0.43 -6.79 26.88
C PRO A 67 -0.50 -8.09 27.69
N LEU A 68 0.51 -8.34 28.54
CA LEU A 68 0.66 -9.60 29.28
C LEU A 68 -0.45 -9.82 30.32
N ASP A 69 -1.06 -8.75 30.83
CA ASP A 69 -2.13 -8.75 31.83
C ASP A 69 -3.54 -8.95 31.23
N LYS A 70 -3.64 -9.17 29.91
CA LYS A 70 -4.90 -9.27 29.18
C LYS A 70 -5.17 -10.71 28.74
N PRO A 71 -6.44 -11.14 28.65
CA PRO A 71 -6.77 -12.48 28.18
C PRO A 71 -6.51 -12.63 26.67
N ALA A 72 -6.38 -13.87 26.21
CA ALA A 72 -6.30 -14.17 24.79
C ALA A 72 -7.51 -13.55 24.04
N THR A 73 -7.25 -12.95 22.89
CA THR A 73 -8.22 -12.13 22.16
C THR A 73 -8.20 -12.45 20.67
N MET A 74 -9.39 -12.58 20.07
CA MET A 74 -9.55 -12.73 18.63
C MET A 74 -9.58 -11.35 17.96
N VAL A 75 -8.77 -11.17 16.93
CA VAL A 75 -8.73 -9.97 16.09
C VAL A 75 -9.19 -10.32 14.69
N SER A 76 -10.21 -9.63 14.19
CA SER A 76 -10.71 -9.82 12.82
C SER A 76 -10.03 -8.85 11.86
N LEU A 77 -9.54 -9.37 10.74
CA LEU A 77 -8.95 -8.64 9.63
C LEU A 77 -9.88 -8.74 8.44
N HIS A 78 -10.27 -7.60 7.90
CA HIS A 78 -11.11 -7.51 6.71
C HIS A 78 -10.32 -6.94 5.54
N ALA A 79 -10.20 -7.70 4.46
CA ALA A 79 -9.72 -7.18 3.19
C ALA A 79 -10.89 -6.84 2.27
N SER A 80 -10.75 -5.73 1.58
CA SER A 80 -11.69 -5.26 0.57
C SER A 80 -10.92 -4.73 -0.64
N ALA A 81 -11.43 -5.04 -1.82
CA ALA A 81 -10.98 -4.48 -3.09
C ALA A 81 -12.18 -3.91 -3.85
N SER A 82 -11.95 -2.93 -4.72
CA SER A 82 -12.88 -2.65 -5.81
C SER A 82 -12.34 -3.23 -7.11
N ALA A 83 -13.17 -3.93 -7.88
CA ALA A 83 -12.79 -4.47 -9.18
C ALA A 83 -12.98 -3.46 -10.33
N SER A 84 -13.55 -2.29 -10.05
CA SER A 84 -13.77 -1.25 -11.05
C SER A 84 -13.47 0.13 -10.49
N GLY A 85 -12.96 0.99 -11.37
CA GLY A 85 -12.74 2.41 -11.12
C GLY A 85 -13.42 3.23 -12.22
N ARG A 86 -13.61 4.53 -11.97
CA ARG A 86 -14.17 5.44 -12.98
C ARG A 86 -13.35 5.46 -14.27
N ASP A 87 -12.03 5.32 -14.14
CA ASP A 87 -11.08 5.54 -15.24
C ASP A 87 -10.53 4.24 -15.84
N VAL A 88 -10.87 3.07 -15.29
CA VAL A 88 -10.33 1.77 -15.71
C VAL A 88 -11.38 0.68 -15.73
N ASN A 89 -11.34 -0.14 -16.77
CA ASN A 89 -12.12 -1.37 -16.88
C ASN A 89 -11.19 -2.53 -16.52
N LEU A 90 -11.29 -3.03 -15.29
CA LEU A 90 -10.48 -4.15 -14.82
C LEU A 90 -11.33 -5.41 -14.70
N SER A 91 -10.70 -6.55 -14.98
CA SER A 91 -11.26 -7.88 -14.78
C SER A 91 -10.30 -8.71 -13.96
N ALA A 92 -10.83 -9.62 -13.14
CA ALA A 92 -10.00 -10.55 -12.39
C ALA A 92 -9.16 -11.41 -13.33
N VAL A 93 -7.91 -11.64 -12.95
CA VAL A 93 -7.00 -12.53 -13.66
C VAL A 93 -7.22 -13.94 -13.10
N PRO A 94 -7.67 -14.91 -13.92
CA PRO A 94 -7.84 -16.27 -13.45
C PRO A 94 -6.48 -16.94 -13.17
N ALA A 95 -6.47 -17.90 -12.24
CA ALA A 95 -5.32 -18.77 -11.94
C ALA A 95 -4.04 -18.06 -11.44
N VAL A 96 -4.19 -16.95 -10.70
CA VAL A 96 -3.09 -16.48 -9.83
C VAL A 96 -2.85 -17.48 -8.69
N ALA A 97 -1.61 -17.50 -8.18
CA ALA A 97 -1.23 -18.35 -7.04
C ALA A 97 -2.23 -18.20 -5.89
N GLU A 98 -2.38 -19.26 -5.10
CA GLU A 98 -3.12 -19.19 -3.84
C GLU A 98 -2.61 -17.98 -3.05
N GLN A 99 -3.51 -17.20 -2.43
CA GLN A 99 -3.20 -16.04 -1.57
C GLN A 99 -3.02 -14.68 -2.27
N VAL A 100 -3.07 -14.62 -3.60
CA VAL A 100 -2.94 -13.37 -4.36
C VAL A 100 -4.21 -13.07 -5.13
N PHE A 101 -4.65 -11.82 -5.05
CA PHE A 101 -5.68 -11.25 -5.92
C PHE A 101 -5.02 -10.45 -7.04
N ALA A 102 -5.44 -10.68 -8.27
CA ALA A 102 -4.98 -9.92 -9.42
C ALA A 102 -6.16 -9.46 -10.27
N VAL A 103 -6.12 -8.18 -10.65
CA VAL A 103 -7.00 -7.59 -11.66
C VAL A 103 -6.16 -6.94 -12.73
N SER A 104 -6.61 -7.05 -13.97
CA SER A 104 -5.93 -6.47 -15.13
C SER A 104 -6.96 -5.96 -16.12
N GLY A 105 -6.58 -4.95 -16.90
CA GLY A 105 -7.48 -4.36 -17.87
C GLY A 105 -6.90 -3.10 -18.49
N THR A 106 -7.77 -2.19 -18.91
CA THR A 106 -7.37 -0.99 -19.66
C THR A 106 -8.02 0.28 -19.14
N ASN A 107 -7.44 1.42 -19.47
CA ASN A 107 -8.10 2.71 -19.26
C ASN A 107 -9.44 2.75 -20.00
N ALA A 108 -10.48 3.25 -19.32
CA ALA A 108 -11.82 3.38 -19.86
C ALA A 108 -11.88 4.38 -21.03
N VAL A 109 -11.00 5.39 -20.99
CA VAL A 109 -10.81 6.37 -22.07
C VAL A 109 -9.34 6.36 -22.46
N ALA A 110 -9.05 6.11 -23.74
CA ALA A 110 -7.70 6.16 -24.27
C ALA A 110 -7.33 7.60 -24.65
N GLU A 111 -6.13 8.04 -24.26
CA GLU A 111 -5.59 9.36 -24.64
C GLU A 111 -4.86 9.31 -26.01
N ALA A 112 -4.58 8.12 -26.53
CA ALA A 112 -3.94 7.86 -27.82
C ALA A 112 -4.56 6.61 -28.49
N ASP A 113 -4.16 6.32 -29.73
CA ASP A 113 -4.70 5.21 -30.55
C ASP A 113 -4.62 3.81 -29.88
N ASN A 114 -3.83 3.67 -28.80
CA ASN A 114 -3.70 2.45 -28.02
C ASN A 114 -4.14 2.64 -26.57
N GLN A 115 -4.97 1.72 -26.08
CA GLN A 115 -5.33 1.64 -24.67
C GLN A 115 -4.12 1.20 -23.84
N THR A 116 -3.82 1.94 -22.77
CA THR A 116 -2.83 1.49 -21.78
C THR A 116 -3.44 0.36 -20.96
N ARG A 117 -2.76 -0.79 -20.96
CA ARG A 117 -3.05 -1.91 -20.05
C ARG A 117 -2.43 -1.64 -18.68
N VAL A 118 -3.15 -2.02 -17.63
CA VAL A 118 -2.74 -1.90 -16.23
C VAL A 118 -3.07 -3.19 -15.49
N ALA A 119 -2.18 -3.63 -14.61
CA ALA A 119 -2.41 -4.73 -13.69
C ALA A 119 -2.17 -4.28 -12.24
N LEU A 120 -3.09 -4.66 -11.36
CA LEU A 120 -2.99 -4.49 -9.91
C LEU A 120 -3.04 -5.88 -9.27
N VAL A 121 -2.08 -6.13 -8.39
CA VAL A 121 -1.91 -7.41 -7.73
C VAL A 121 -1.70 -7.17 -6.24
N ALA A 122 -2.43 -7.85 -5.36
CA ALA A 122 -2.33 -7.67 -3.92
C ALA A 122 -2.50 -8.99 -3.16
N ASN A 123 -1.88 -9.13 -1.98
CA ASN A 123 -2.14 -10.26 -1.09
C ASN A 123 -3.19 -9.89 -0.03
N ALA A 124 -3.99 -10.87 0.37
CA ALA A 124 -5.09 -10.71 1.33
C ALA A 124 -4.86 -11.57 2.57
N PRO A 125 -5.37 -11.19 3.76
CA PRO A 125 -5.20 -11.92 5.02
C PRO A 125 -5.90 -13.28 4.99
N CYS A 126 -6.75 -13.52 4.00
CA CYS A 126 -7.45 -14.79 3.80
C CYS A 126 -6.53 -15.91 3.35
N SER A 127 -5.24 -15.61 3.13
CA SER A 127 -4.14 -16.57 3.09
C SER A 127 -3.85 -17.25 4.43
N LEU A 128 -4.23 -16.62 5.54
CA LEU A 128 -4.01 -17.15 6.90
C LEU A 128 -5.01 -18.26 7.27
N SER A 129 -6.14 -18.32 6.58
CA SER A 129 -7.11 -19.41 6.66
C SER A 129 -6.97 -20.24 5.39
N SER A 130 -6.84 -21.56 5.48
CA SER A 130 -6.58 -22.48 4.34
C SER A 130 -7.72 -22.61 3.31
N THR A 131 -8.57 -21.60 3.19
CA THR A 131 -9.71 -21.53 2.27
C THR A 131 -9.33 -20.76 1.02
N ALA A 132 -9.25 -21.46 -0.11
CA ALA A 132 -8.93 -20.89 -1.41
C ALA A 132 -9.84 -19.68 -1.74
N VAL A 133 -9.23 -18.54 -2.06
CA VAL A 133 -9.93 -17.35 -2.55
C VAL A 133 -10.27 -17.59 -4.02
N THR A 134 -11.56 -17.70 -4.36
CA THR A 134 -12.00 -17.85 -5.74
C THR A 134 -11.93 -16.50 -6.46
N ALA A 135 -11.21 -16.47 -7.58
CA ALA A 135 -10.83 -15.29 -8.34
C ALA A 135 -11.98 -14.57 -9.09
N SER A 136 -13.26 -14.78 -8.73
CA SER A 136 -14.39 -14.29 -9.53
C SER A 136 -15.04 -13.00 -9.04
N ALA A 137 -14.66 -12.48 -7.87
CA ALA A 137 -15.16 -11.20 -7.34
C ALA A 137 -14.00 -10.43 -6.68
N PRO A 138 -14.06 -9.08 -6.59
CA PRO A 138 -13.14 -8.36 -5.73
C PRO A 138 -13.21 -8.97 -4.32
N PRO A 139 -12.08 -9.35 -3.71
CA PRO A 139 -12.12 -10.08 -2.45
C PRO A 139 -12.60 -9.12 -1.36
N SER A 140 -13.84 -9.32 -0.94
CA SER A 140 -14.23 -9.04 0.45
C SER A 140 -13.97 -10.33 1.21
N CYS A 141 -13.05 -10.32 2.16
CA CYS A 141 -12.80 -11.51 2.94
C CYS A 141 -12.36 -11.14 4.35
N THR A 142 -12.85 -11.89 5.33
CA THR A 142 -12.56 -11.69 6.74
C THR A 142 -11.86 -12.94 7.28
N THR A 143 -10.78 -12.74 8.01
CA THR A 143 -10.11 -13.80 8.79
C THR A 143 -9.97 -13.35 10.23
N SER A 144 -9.84 -14.29 11.15
CA SER A 144 -9.62 -13.98 12.56
C SER A 144 -8.29 -14.58 13.03
N LEU A 145 -7.53 -13.79 13.78
CA LEU A 145 -6.24 -14.16 14.37
C LEU A 145 -6.40 -14.18 15.89
N GLU A 146 -6.01 -15.27 16.54
CA GLU A 146 -5.90 -15.31 17.99
C GLU A 146 -4.56 -14.71 18.44
N LEU A 147 -4.60 -13.78 19.39
CA LEU A 147 -3.43 -13.26 20.09
C LEU A 147 -3.44 -13.77 21.53
N THR A 148 -2.29 -14.29 21.96
CA THR A 148 -2.06 -14.74 23.34
C THR A 148 -1.45 -13.62 24.20
N PRO A 149 -1.59 -13.67 25.54
CA PRO A 149 -1.10 -12.60 26.41
C PRO A 149 0.41 -12.36 26.23
N GLY A 150 0.80 -11.10 26.03
CA GLY A 150 2.19 -10.69 25.80
C GLY A 150 2.69 -10.90 24.36
N GLN A 151 1.86 -11.43 23.46
CA GLN A 151 2.23 -11.63 22.06
C GLN A 151 2.25 -10.32 21.28
N SER A 152 3.21 -10.21 20.36
CA SER A 152 3.24 -9.19 19.30
C SER A 152 3.37 -9.87 17.95
N THR A 153 2.57 -9.45 16.97
CA THR A 153 2.53 -10.02 15.63
C THR A 153 2.61 -8.90 14.60
N ALA A 154 3.42 -9.09 13.56
CA ALA A 154 3.48 -8.21 12.40
C ALA A 154 2.90 -8.91 11.17
N LEU A 155 2.04 -8.21 10.42
CA LEU A 155 1.42 -8.69 9.20
C LEU A 155 1.77 -7.74 8.05
N PHE A 156 2.01 -8.31 6.87
CA PHE A 156 2.49 -7.57 5.71
C PHE A 156 1.55 -7.76 4.51
N PHE A 157 1.05 -6.65 3.98
CA PHE A 157 0.19 -6.61 2.81
C PHE A 157 0.80 -5.68 1.77
N GLY A 158 1.12 -6.22 0.60
CA GLY A 158 1.63 -5.49 -0.54
C GLY A 158 0.57 -5.33 -1.62
N THR A 159 0.66 -4.23 -2.34
CA THR A 159 -0.02 -4.02 -3.62
C THR A 159 1.02 -3.64 -4.66
N ALA A 160 1.11 -4.43 -5.73
CA ALA A 160 1.92 -4.15 -6.90
C ALA A 160 1.06 -3.57 -8.02
N LEU A 161 1.54 -2.48 -8.62
CA LEU A 161 0.92 -1.80 -9.74
C LEU A 161 1.90 -1.68 -10.90
N VAL A 162 1.55 -2.25 -12.05
CA VAL A 162 2.35 -2.18 -13.27
C VAL A 162 1.46 -1.79 -14.45
N SER A 163 2.00 -1.02 -15.39
CA SER A 163 1.31 -0.63 -16.61
C SER A 163 2.14 -0.94 -17.85
N SER A 164 1.46 -1.03 -18.98
CA SER A 164 2.07 -1.25 -20.29
C SER A 164 2.95 -0.10 -20.79
N LEU A 165 3.00 1.02 -20.05
CA LEU A 165 3.98 2.08 -20.29
C LEU A 165 5.41 1.65 -19.89
N TYR A 166 5.55 0.66 -19.01
CA TYR A 166 6.83 0.19 -18.50
C TYR A 166 7.09 -1.29 -18.78
N SER A 167 6.04 -2.07 -19.08
CA SER A 167 6.12 -3.52 -19.23
C SER A 167 5.38 -4.04 -20.46
N ALA A 168 5.95 -5.03 -21.15
CA ALA A 168 5.25 -5.76 -22.19
C ALA A 168 4.15 -6.68 -21.63
N ASP A 169 4.33 -7.16 -20.39
CA ASP A 169 3.36 -7.98 -19.66
C ASP A 169 3.18 -7.45 -18.23
N PRO A 170 2.32 -6.42 -18.06
CA PRO A 170 2.11 -5.79 -16.76
C PRO A 170 1.62 -6.77 -15.68
N THR A 171 0.86 -7.80 -16.06
CA THR A 171 0.29 -8.76 -15.11
C THR A 171 1.38 -9.64 -14.53
N ALA A 172 2.21 -10.26 -15.39
CA ALA A 172 3.29 -11.12 -14.93
C ALA A 172 4.32 -10.36 -14.09
N GLU A 173 4.66 -9.13 -14.49
CA GLU A 173 5.58 -8.27 -13.75
C GLU A 173 5.02 -7.85 -12.38
N ALA A 174 3.74 -7.45 -12.30
CA ALA A 174 3.12 -7.10 -11.02
C ALA A 174 3.09 -8.29 -10.03
N ILE A 175 2.84 -9.51 -10.53
CA ILE A 175 2.92 -10.74 -9.71
C ILE A 175 4.35 -10.96 -9.21
N GLY A 176 5.35 -10.83 -10.09
CA GLY A 176 6.76 -10.99 -9.74
C GLY A 176 7.22 -9.99 -8.68
N GLU A 177 6.89 -8.71 -8.88
CA GLU A 177 7.21 -7.61 -7.95
C GLU A 177 6.56 -7.83 -6.58
N LEU A 178 5.27 -8.21 -6.53
CA LEU A 178 4.62 -8.49 -5.25
C LEU A 178 5.27 -9.68 -4.53
N ASN A 179 5.54 -10.78 -5.24
CA ASN A 179 6.16 -11.95 -4.64
C ASN A 179 7.56 -11.63 -4.10
N ALA A 180 8.36 -10.86 -4.83
CA ALA A 180 9.67 -10.40 -4.37
C ALA A 180 9.58 -9.46 -3.16
N ALA A 181 8.56 -8.59 -3.11
CA ALA A 181 8.31 -7.74 -1.96
C ALA A 181 7.92 -8.55 -0.72
N LEU A 182 7.02 -9.54 -0.86
CA LEU A 182 6.57 -10.35 0.27
C LEU A 182 7.67 -11.26 0.82
N ALA A 183 8.54 -11.78 -0.04
CA ALA A 183 9.71 -12.58 0.36
C ALA A 183 10.68 -11.79 1.26
N ASP A 184 10.82 -10.48 1.03
CA ASP A 184 11.69 -9.57 1.77
C ASP A 184 10.93 -8.64 2.73
N SER A 185 9.68 -8.96 3.06
CA SER A 185 8.74 -8.02 3.71
C SER A 185 9.27 -7.36 4.98
N HIS A 186 10.09 -8.07 5.77
CA HIS A 186 10.70 -7.54 6.99
C HIS A 186 11.78 -6.46 6.77
N SER A 187 12.43 -6.39 5.60
CA SER A 187 13.46 -5.38 5.30
C SER A 187 12.93 -4.18 4.52
N LEU A 188 11.78 -4.32 3.86
CA LEU A 188 11.23 -3.30 2.95
C LEU A 188 11.09 -1.92 3.59
N HIS A 189 10.62 -1.84 4.83
CA HIS A 189 10.45 -0.54 5.48
C HIS A 189 11.79 0.15 5.73
N GLU A 190 12.81 -0.59 6.17
CA GLU A 190 14.14 -0.04 6.39
C GLU A 190 14.81 0.36 5.06
N GLU A 191 14.65 -0.44 4.00
CA GLU A 191 15.09 -0.08 2.65
C GLU A 191 14.42 1.21 2.15
N HIS A 192 13.10 1.33 2.33
CA HIS A 192 12.34 2.54 2.01
C HIS A 192 12.86 3.75 2.80
N ARG A 193 13.01 3.62 4.12
CA ARG A 193 13.49 4.70 5.00
C ARG A 193 14.89 5.16 4.62
N ALA A 194 15.81 4.23 4.34
CA ALA A 194 17.17 4.57 3.93
C ALA A 194 17.18 5.35 2.60
N ALA A 195 16.41 4.89 1.61
CA ALA A 195 16.28 5.58 0.33
C ALA A 195 15.61 6.96 0.46
N TRP A 196 14.57 7.07 1.29
CA TRP A 196 13.89 8.34 1.54
C TRP A 196 14.78 9.32 2.32
N ALA A 197 15.53 8.86 3.31
CA ALA A 197 16.49 9.70 4.06
C ALA A 197 17.55 10.31 3.13
N LEU A 198 18.09 9.53 2.19
CA LEU A 198 19.02 10.04 1.17
C LEU A 198 18.36 11.12 0.31
N ARG A 199 17.10 10.91 -0.10
CA ARG A 199 16.33 11.89 -0.88
C ARG A 199 16.05 13.16 -0.08
N HIS A 200 15.70 13.01 1.19
CA HIS A 200 15.42 14.11 2.10
C HIS A 200 16.67 14.97 2.33
N ALA A 201 17.83 14.35 2.53
CA ALA A 201 19.10 15.03 2.75
C ALA A 201 19.53 15.91 1.56
N ARG A 202 19.26 15.47 0.31
CA ARG A 202 19.68 16.17 -0.93
C ARG A 202 18.95 17.49 -1.24
N GLY A 203 18.02 17.93 -0.39
CA GLY A 203 17.33 19.21 -0.57
C GLY A 203 16.68 19.70 0.72
N ARG A 204 17.28 19.38 1.88
CA ARG A 204 16.76 19.74 3.20
C ARG A 204 16.83 21.24 3.40
N ILE A 205 15.75 21.81 3.94
CA ILE A 205 15.70 23.18 4.42
C ILE A 205 15.44 23.09 5.92
N GLU A 206 16.28 23.76 6.71
CA GLU A 206 16.13 23.83 8.16
C GLU A 206 15.68 25.23 8.55
N VAL A 207 14.63 25.30 9.36
CA VAL A 207 14.11 26.54 9.93
C VAL A 207 14.30 26.45 11.44
N ALA A 208 15.11 27.34 11.99
CA ALA A 208 15.36 27.43 13.43
C ALA A 208 14.49 28.52 14.06
N GLY A 209 14.04 28.30 15.30
CA GLY A 209 13.29 29.29 16.09
C GLY A 209 11.78 29.37 15.78
N ASP A 210 11.30 28.70 14.73
CA ASP A 210 9.87 28.62 14.40
C ASP A 210 9.49 27.17 13.98
N LEU A 211 8.86 26.45 14.92
CA LEU A 211 8.45 25.06 14.71
C LEU A 211 7.33 24.93 13.67
N HIS A 212 6.39 25.86 13.62
CA HIS A 212 5.26 25.79 12.70
C HIS A 212 5.71 26.02 11.27
N LEU A 213 6.59 27.00 11.05
CA LEU A 213 7.20 27.24 9.75
C LEU A 213 8.07 26.03 9.33
N ALA A 214 8.85 25.45 10.25
CA ALA A 214 9.63 24.25 9.98
C ALA A 214 8.73 23.07 9.56
N GLN A 215 7.60 22.85 10.23
CA GLN A 215 6.63 21.81 9.88
C GLN A 215 6.02 22.05 8.50
N ALA A 216 5.56 23.27 8.21
CA ALA A 216 4.96 23.64 6.92
C ALA A 216 5.94 23.47 5.75
N ALA A 217 7.18 23.92 5.93
CA ALA A 217 8.25 23.77 4.95
C ALA A 217 8.56 22.28 4.68
N ASN A 218 8.69 21.47 5.74
CA ASN A 218 8.95 20.03 5.59
C ASN A 218 7.80 19.27 4.93
N ALA A 219 6.55 19.60 5.26
CA ALA A 219 5.37 19.01 4.63
C ALA A 219 5.30 19.36 3.13
N SER A 220 5.59 20.61 2.78
CA SER A 220 5.62 21.05 1.38
C SER A 220 6.75 20.36 0.60
N LEU A 221 7.94 20.25 1.18
CA LEU A 221 9.06 19.51 0.58
C LEU A 221 8.77 18.02 0.44
N TYR A 222 8.04 17.41 1.38
CA TYR A 222 7.55 16.05 1.24
C TYR A 222 6.69 15.90 -0.02
N SER A 223 5.69 16.76 -0.21
CA SER A 223 4.78 16.73 -1.38
C SER A 223 5.53 16.94 -2.71
N LEU A 224 6.51 17.83 -2.74
CA LEU A 224 7.35 18.05 -3.92
C LEU A 224 8.21 16.81 -4.23
N ARG A 225 8.83 16.21 -3.20
CA ARG A 225 9.70 15.05 -3.40
C ARG A 225 8.91 13.80 -3.78
N SER A 226 7.72 13.59 -3.22
CA SER A 226 6.89 12.43 -3.53
C SER A 226 6.23 12.51 -4.91
N SER A 227 6.04 13.71 -5.47
CA SER A 227 5.45 13.91 -6.80
C SER A 227 6.46 13.80 -7.96
N ILE A 228 7.76 13.99 -7.70
CA ILE A 228 8.79 13.97 -8.75
C ILE A 228 9.28 12.54 -9.00
N ARG A 229 9.33 12.17 -10.28
CA ARG A 229 9.95 10.94 -10.77
C ARG A 229 11.27 11.28 -11.47
N SER A 230 12.38 10.88 -10.87
CA SER A 230 13.74 11.18 -11.35
C SER A 230 14.04 10.71 -12.78
N GLU A 231 13.32 9.68 -13.23
CA GLU A 231 13.47 8.99 -14.50
C GLU A 231 12.58 9.55 -15.62
N VAL A 232 11.60 10.39 -15.28
CA VAL A 232 10.74 11.04 -16.26
C VAL A 232 11.31 12.42 -16.56
N HIS A 233 12.09 12.53 -17.62
CA HIS A 233 12.74 13.78 -18.04
C HIS A 233 11.75 14.90 -18.40
N HIS A 234 10.46 14.62 -18.56
CA HIS A 234 9.44 15.57 -19.02
C HIS A 234 8.58 16.20 -17.90
N GLY A 235 9.02 16.11 -16.64
CA GLY A 235 8.26 16.61 -15.47
C GLY A 235 8.49 18.07 -15.08
N LEU A 236 8.98 18.92 -15.98
CA LEU A 236 9.00 20.38 -15.81
C LEU A 236 8.17 20.99 -16.94
N SER A 237 6.85 21.05 -16.76
CA SER A 237 5.94 21.89 -17.53
C SER A 237 5.10 22.69 -16.55
#